data_AF-A0A7C9D454-F1
#
_entry.id   AF-A0A7C9D454-F1
#
_cell.length_a   1.000
_cell.length_b   1.000
_cell.length_c   1.000
_cell.angle_alpha   90.00
_cell.angle_beta   90.00
_cell.angle_gamma   90.00
#
_symmetry.space_group_name_H-M   'P 1'
#
loop_
_entity.id
_entity.type
_entity.pdbx_description
1 polymer ?
#
loop_
_entity_poly.entity_id
_entity_poly.type
_entity_poly.pdbx_seq_one_letter_code
_entity_poly.pdbx_strand_id
1 'polypeptide(L)'
;LLEVPEELLVERVVGRRLDPVTGKIYHLKYSPPENEEIAARLTQRFDDTEEKVKLRLQTHHQNVEAVLSMYQDIIVKIDGSAAKEDVFAQIDKALSNLAEERAAAGSVAA
;
A
#
# COMPACT_ATOMS: atom_id res chain seq x y z
N LEU A 1 9.40 1.85 3.46
CA LEU A 1 8.67 2.79 2.60
C LEU A 1 8.25 2.06 1.35
N LEU A 2 6.95 2.05 1.04
CA LEU A 2 6.45 1.47 -0.20
C LEU A 2 6.53 2.52 -1.29
N GLU A 3 7.31 2.27 -2.33
CA GLU A 3 7.45 3.15 -3.47
C GLU A 3 6.55 2.66 -4.60
N VAL A 4 5.64 3.51 -5.06
CA VAL A 4 4.68 3.19 -6.12
C VAL A 4 4.55 4.41 -7.03
N PRO A 5 4.61 4.25 -8.36
CA PRO A 5 4.29 5.31 -9.30
C PRO A 5 2.92 5.95 -9.01
N GLU A 6 2.85 7.28 -9.07
CA GLU A 6 1.65 8.05 -8.76
C GLU A 6 0.48 7.64 -9.67
N GLU A 7 0.76 7.41 -10.95
CA GLU A 7 -0.24 7.04 -11.95
C GLU A 7 -0.94 5.72 -11.57
N LEU A 8 -0.17 4.77 -11.01
CA LEU A 8 -0.72 3.49 -10.53
C LEU A 8 -1.55 3.68 -9.26
N LEU A 9 -1.15 4.59 -8.36
CA LEU A 9 -1.92 4.90 -7.16
C LEU A 9 -3.27 5.55 -7.52
N VAL A 10 -3.28 6.46 -8.49
CA VAL A 10 -4.50 7.06 -9.03
C VAL A 10 -5.41 5.99 -9.64
N GLU A 11 -4.88 5.12 -10.52
CA GLU A 11 -5.66 4.03 -11.13
C GLU A 11 -6.29 3.13 -10.04
N ARG A 12 -5.49 2.71 -9.05
CA ARG A 12 -5.92 1.83 -7.95
C ARG A 12 -7.04 2.44 -7.11
N VAL A 13 -6.99 3.74 -6.83
CA VAL A 13 -8.01 4.39 -6.00
C VAL A 13 -9.29 4.65 -6.80
N VAL A 14 -9.18 5.17 -8.03
CA VAL A 14 -10.36 5.45 -8.87
C VAL A 14 -11.09 4.17 -9.28
N GLY A 15 -10.38 3.06 -9.44
CA GLY A 15 -10.96 1.73 -9.71
C GLY A 15 -11.59 1.05 -8.49
N ARG A 16 -11.46 1.60 -7.28
CA ARG A 16 -11.95 0.99 -6.04
C ARG A 16 -13.48 1.07 -5.94
N ARG A 17 -14.08 -0.02 -5.49
CA ARG A 17 -15.51 -0.13 -5.21
C ARG A 17 -15.75 -0.78 -3.86
N LEU A 18 -16.90 -0.49 -3.27
CA LEU A 18 -17.35 -1.04 -2.01
C LEU A 18 -18.73 -1.66 -2.20
N ASP A 19 -18.89 -2.92 -1.80
CA ASP A 19 -20.21 -3.52 -1.64
C ASP A 19 -20.83 -3.01 -0.31
N PRO A 20 -21.92 -2.22 -0.35
CA PRO A 20 -22.53 -1.67 0.86
C PRO A 20 -23.19 -2.73 1.75
N VAL A 21 -23.46 -3.94 1.21
CA VAL A 21 -24.11 -5.01 1.97
C VAL A 21 -23.10 -5.84 2.76
N THR A 22 -21.97 -6.18 2.14
CA THR A 22 -20.96 -7.06 2.75
C THR A 22 -19.76 -6.31 3.32
N GLY A 23 -19.57 -5.05 2.94
CA GLY A 23 -18.36 -4.28 3.26
C GLY A 23 -17.11 -4.72 2.50
N LYS A 24 -17.23 -5.68 1.57
CA LYS A 24 -16.10 -6.13 0.75
C LYS A 24 -15.66 -5.04 -0.22
N ILE A 25 -14.34 -4.89 -0.34
CA ILE A 25 -13.71 -3.96 -1.29
C ILE A 25 -13.41 -4.72 -2.58
N TYR A 26 -13.78 -4.12 -3.70
CA TYR A 26 -13.53 -4.60 -5.04
C TYR A 26 -12.67 -3.60 -5.82
N HIS A 27 -12.08 -4.06 -6.90
CA HIS A 27 -11.42 -3.21 -7.88
C HIS A 27 -11.81 -3.65 -9.28
N LEU A 28 -12.30 -2.73 -10.11
CA LEU A 28 -12.88 -3.06 -11.43
C LEU A 28 -11.95 -3.89 -12.33
N LYS A 29 -10.64 -3.64 -12.26
CA LYS A 29 -9.59 -4.39 -12.99
C LYS A 29 -8.97 -5.56 -12.20
N TYR A 30 -8.42 -5.30 -11.01
CA TYR A 30 -7.58 -6.27 -10.29
C TYR A 30 -8.34 -7.27 -9.40
N SER A 31 -9.58 -6.96 -9.01
CA SER A 31 -10.42 -7.82 -8.17
C SER A 31 -11.89 -7.52 -8.50
N PRO A 32 -12.34 -7.90 -9.70
CA PRO A 32 -13.70 -7.61 -10.15
C PRO A 32 -14.75 -8.33 -9.29
N PRO A 33 -16.00 -7.85 -9.26
CA PRO A 33 -17.09 -8.53 -8.57
C PRO A 33 -17.32 -9.94 -9.12
N GLU A 34 -17.71 -10.87 -8.27
CA GLU A 34 -17.88 -12.28 -8.64
C GLU A 34 -19.13 -12.53 -9.51
N ASN A 35 -20.11 -11.63 -9.47
CA ASN A 35 -21.36 -11.73 -10.23
C ASN A 35 -22.01 -10.37 -10.50
N GLU A 36 -23.01 -10.34 -11.38
CA GLU A 36 -23.72 -9.12 -11.79
C GLU A 36 -24.52 -8.47 -10.66
N GLU A 37 -25.06 -9.26 -9.72
CA GLU A 37 -25.81 -8.73 -8.57
C GLU A 37 -24.91 -7.87 -7.67
N ILE A 38 -23.71 -8.38 -7.35
CA ILE A 38 -22.71 -7.62 -6.60
C ILE A 38 -22.26 -6.41 -7.43
N ALA A 39 -21.98 -6.60 -8.72
CA ALA A 39 -21.53 -5.52 -9.61
C ALA A 39 -22.52 -4.34 -9.65
N ALA A 40 -23.82 -4.62 -9.73
CA ALA A 40 -24.87 -3.61 -9.84
C ALA A 40 -25.05 -2.78 -8.56
N ARG A 41 -24.68 -3.31 -7.39
CA ARG A 41 -24.81 -2.62 -6.10
C ARG A 41 -23.51 -1.97 -5.61
N LEU A 42 -22.40 -2.13 -6.33
CA LEU A 42 -21.13 -1.53 -5.96
C LEU A 42 -21.22 -0.01 -5.92
N THR A 43 -20.65 0.57 -4.87
CA THR A 43 -20.56 2.01 -4.68
C THR A 43 -19.11 2.47 -4.74
N GLN A 44 -18.88 3.72 -5.12
CA GLN A 44 -17.58 4.38 -5.05
C GLN A 44 -17.63 5.41 -3.92
N ARG A 45 -16.53 5.56 -3.17
CA ARG A 45 -16.46 6.62 -2.16
C ARG A 45 -16.40 7.98 -2.84
N PHE A 46 -17.00 8.99 -2.22
CA PHE A 46 -17.04 10.34 -2.76
C PHE A 46 -15.64 10.98 -2.93
N ASP A 47 -14.62 10.44 -2.26
CA ASP A 47 -13.23 10.90 -2.30
C ASP A 47 -12.32 10.11 -3.25
N ASP A 48 -12.82 9.04 -3.89
CA ASP A 48 -12.08 8.22 -4.84
C ASP A 48 -12.08 8.83 -6.25
N THR A 49 -11.83 10.14 -6.34
CA THR A 49 -11.67 10.89 -7.60
C THR A 49 -10.21 11.20 -7.86
N GLU A 50 -9.81 11.30 -9.14
CA GLU A 50 -8.43 11.61 -9.51
C GLU A 50 -7.92 12.89 -8.84
N GLU A 51 -8.71 13.97 -8.87
CA GLU A 51 -8.37 15.25 -8.26
C GLU A 51 -8.08 15.12 -6.75
N LYS A 52 -8.95 14.42 -6.02
CA LYS A 52 -8.80 14.25 -4.56
C LYS A 52 -7.64 13.33 -4.22
N VAL A 53 -7.37 12.32 -5.04
CA VAL A 53 -6.23 11.42 -4.85
C VAL A 53 -4.92 12.18 -5.06
N LYS A 54 -4.80 12.97 -6.13
CA LYS A 54 -3.62 13.80 -6.38
C LYS A 54 -3.33 14.77 -5.24
N LEU A 55 -4.35 15.46 -4.73
CA LEU A 55 -4.20 16.35 -3.59
C LEU A 55 -3.69 15.61 -2.34
N ARG A 56 -4.26 14.43 -2.06
CA ARG A 56 -3.83 13.59 -0.94
C ARG A 56 -2.39 13.09 -1.10
N LEU A 57 -2.00 12.72 -2.32
CA LEU A 57 -0.63 12.30 -2.62
C LEU A 57 0.35 13.45 -2.43
N GLN A 58 0.01 14.66 -2.88
CA GLN A 58 0.85 15.84 -2.64
C GLN A 58 1.07 16.09 -1.14
N THR A 59 0.01 16.08 -0.34
CA THR A 59 0.12 16.23 1.12
C THR A 59 0.93 15.11 1.75
N HIS A 60 0.75 13.87 1.27
CA HIS A 60 1.52 12.72 1.74
C HIS A 60 3.03 12.89 1.46
N HIS A 61 3.42 13.25 0.24
CA HIS A 61 4.82 13.46 -0.12
C HIS A 61 5.48 14.55 0.73
N GLN A 62 4.82 15.70 0.89
CA GLN A 62 5.32 16.79 1.74
C GLN A 62 5.58 16.32 3.18
N ASN A 63 4.63 15.56 3.74
CA ASN A 63 4.76 15.05 5.11
C ASN A 63 5.85 13.98 5.23
N VAL A 64 5.95 13.08 4.25
CA VAL A 64 7.00 12.04 4.23
C VAL A 64 8.37 12.68 4.12
N GLU A 65 8.57 13.62 3.19
CA GLU A 65 9.83 14.35 3.02
C GLU A 65 10.29 15.05 4.31
N ALA A 66 9.35 15.64 5.06
CA ALA A 66 9.65 16.33 6.31
C ALA A 66 10.19 15.40 7.42
N VAL A 67 9.84 14.11 7.40
CA VAL A 67 10.27 13.14 8.43
C VAL A 67 11.32 12.15 7.94
N LEU A 68 11.53 12.04 6.63
CA LEU A 68 12.36 11.00 6.03
C LEU A 68 13.81 11.07 6.54
N SER A 69 14.34 12.29 6.73
CA SER A 69 15.69 12.53 7.27
C SER A 69 15.93 11.86 8.63
N MET A 70 14.92 11.80 9.50
CA MET A 70 15.03 11.19 10.84
C MET A 70 15.15 9.66 10.80
N TYR A 71 14.75 9.03 9.69
CA TYR A 71 14.68 7.58 9.55
C TYR A 71 15.63 7.03 8.47
N GLN A 72 16.49 7.86 7.87
CA GLN A 72 17.35 7.46 6.75
C GLN A 72 18.18 6.20 7.02
N ASP A 73 18.65 6.01 8.26
CA ASP A 73 19.50 4.88 8.63
C ASP A 73 18.72 3.57 8.85
N ILE A 74 17.40 3.63 8.98
CA ILE A 74 16.57 2.45 9.29
C ILE A 74 15.46 2.20 8.26
N ILE A 75 15.34 3.06 7.25
CA ILE A 75 14.29 2.95 6.25
C ILE A 75 14.63 1.88 5.21
N VAL A 76 13.75 0.90 5.05
CA VAL A 76 13.82 -0.07 3.96
C VAL A 76 12.83 0.35 2.88
N LYS A 77 13.30 0.59 1.66
CA LYS A 77 12.47 0.90 0.49
C LYS A 77 12.06 -0.40 -0.22
N ILE A 78 10.79 -0.52 -0.58
CA ILE A 78 10.21 -1.70 -1.21
C ILE A 78 9.33 -1.24 -2.36
N ASP A 79 9.48 -1.86 -3.53
CA ASP A 79 8.63 -1.60 -4.70
C ASP A 79 7.22 -2.14 -4.45
N GLY A 80 6.24 -1.24 -4.29
CA GLY A 80 4.83 -1.59 -4.09
C GLY A 80 4.02 -1.67 -5.39
N SER A 81 4.67 -1.59 -6.56
CA SER A 81 4.04 -1.80 -7.86
C SER A 81 3.93 -3.27 -8.25
N ALA A 82 4.75 -4.14 -7.65
CA ALA A 82 4.76 -5.59 -7.86
C ALA A 82 3.49 -6.31 -7.35
N ALA A 83 3.40 -7.62 -7.59
CA ALA A 83 2.30 -8.45 -7.10
C ALA A 83 2.29 -8.48 -5.56
N LYS A 84 1.10 -8.61 -4.96
CA LYS A 84 0.92 -8.55 -3.50
C LYS A 84 1.75 -9.62 -2.77
N GLU A 85 1.90 -10.80 -3.36
CA GLU A 85 2.71 -11.90 -2.84
C GLU A 85 4.20 -11.55 -2.83
N ASP A 86 4.69 -10.90 -3.89
CA ASP A 86 6.09 -10.48 -3.99
C ASP A 86 6.41 -9.34 -3.03
N VAL A 87 5.50 -8.36 -2.88
CA VAL A 87 5.64 -7.28 -1.91
C VAL A 87 5.65 -7.85 -0.49
N PHE A 88 4.75 -8.80 -0.19
CA PHE A 88 4.73 -9.47 1.11
C PHE A 88 6.04 -10.22 1.39
N ALA A 89 6.53 -11.01 0.43
CA ALA A 89 7.78 -11.74 0.57
C ALA A 89 9.00 -10.81 0.79
N GLN A 90 9.03 -9.65 0.12
CA GLN A 90 10.07 -8.65 0.34
C GLN A 90 10.04 -8.07 1.76
N ILE A 91 8.84 -7.74 2.26
CA ILE A 91 8.66 -7.24 3.63
C ILE A 91 9.06 -8.33 4.65
N ASP A 92 8.57 -9.54 4.48
CA ASP A 92 8.84 -10.68 5.37
C ASP A 92 10.35 -10.98 5.46
N LYS A 93 11.02 -11.00 4.31
CA LYS A 93 12.48 -11.14 4.25
C LYS A 93 13.22 -10.01 4.98
N ALA A 94 12.81 -8.76 4.77
CA ALA A 94 13.44 -7.62 5.43
C ALA A 94 13.29 -7.69 6.97
N LEU A 95 12.11 -8.09 7.44
CA LEU A 95 11.84 -8.27 8.87
C LEU A 95 12.60 -9.46 9.46
N SER A 96 12.68 -10.57 8.75
CA SER A 96 13.41 -11.77 9.18
C SER A 96 14.90 -11.49 9.33
N ASN A 97 15.52 -10.85 8.34
CA ASN A 97 16.92 -10.45 8.40
C ASN A 97 17.19 -9.55 9.62
N LEU A 98 16.32 -8.57 9.89
CA LEU A 98 16.45 -7.69 11.04
C LEU A 98 16.33 -8.44 12.38
N ALA A 99 15.46 -9.45 12.45
CA ALA A 99 15.31 -10.29 13.63
C ALA A 99 16.57 -11.14 13.87
N GLU A 100 17.16 -11.70 12.82
CA GLU A 100 18.41 -12.47 12.89
C GLU A 100 19.60 -11.59 13.31
N GLU A 101 19.75 -10.41 12.72
CA GLU A 101 20.79 -9.43 13.09
C GLU A 101 20.68 -9.03 14.56
N ARG A 102 19.46 -8.80 15.05
CA ARG A 102 19.22 -8.51 16.48
C ARG A 102 19.54 -9.69 17.39
N ALA A 103 19.19 -10.91 16.98
CA ALA A 103 19.51 -12.11 17.75
C ALA A 103 21.03 -12.34 17.83
N ALA A 104 21.75 -12.11 16.72
CA ALA A 104 23.21 -12.19 16.66
C ALA A 104 23.88 -11.10 17.50
N ALA A 105 23.42 -9.85 17.41
CA ALA A 105 23.95 -8.75 18.23
C ALA A 105 23.69 -8.94 19.74
N GLY A 106 22.56 -9.56 20.10
CA GLY A 106 22.22 -9.90 21.48
C GLY A 106 23.04 -11.05 22.08
N SER A 107 23.54 -11.99 21.27
CA SER A 107 24.36 -13.11 21.77
C SER A 107 25.83 -12.75 21.96
N VAL A 108 26.32 -11.68 21.33
CA VAL A 108 27.72 -11.20 21.45
C VAL A 108 27.93 -10.33 22.71
N ALA A 109 26.85 -9.87 23.35
CA ALA A 109 26.89 -9.01 24.54
C ALA A 109 26.71 -9.75 25.88
N ALA A 110 26.66 -11.09 25.88
CA ALA A 110 26.46 -11.94 27.06
C ALA A 110 27.69 -12.80 27.38
#